data_AF-A0A927J6P3-F1
#
_entry.id   AF-A0A927J6P3-F1
#
_cell.length_a   1.000
_cell.length_b   1.000
_cell.length_c   1.000
_cell.angle_alpha   90.00
_cell.angle_beta   90.00
_cell.angle_gamma   90.00
#
_symmetry.space_group_name_H-M   'P 1'
#
loop_
_entity.id
_entity.type
_entity.pdbx_description
1 polymer ?
#
loop_
_entity_poly.entity_id
_entity_poly.type
_entity_poly.pdbx_seq_one_letter_code
_entity_poly.pdbx_strand_id
1 'polypeptide(L)' 'MKREYIIRIVAGTLVLTGTILAYLVSAGWLLLPAFVAINLIQSSFTKFCPLELILKKLNIK' A
#
# COMPACT_ATOMS: atom_id res chain seq x y z
N MET A 1 16.46 6.77 -4.24
CA MET A 1 15.82 5.73 -3.39
C MET A 1 14.99 4.90 -4.33
N LYS A 2 15.30 3.62 -4.57
CA LYS A 2 14.54 2.84 -5.57
C LYS A 2 13.05 2.86 -5.22
N ARG A 3 12.17 3.08 -6.21
CA ARG A 3 10.70 3.17 -6.05
C ARG A 3 10.10 2.07 -5.17
N GLU A 4 10.63 0.84 -5.28
CA GLU A 4 10.25 -0.33 -4.48
C GLU A 4 10.34 -0.11 -2.96
N TYR A 5 11.32 0.65 -2.46
CA TYR A 5 11.43 0.96 -1.03
C TYR A 5 10.34 1.92 -0.55
N ILE A 6 10.03 2.95 -1.36
CA ILE A 6 8.97 3.90 -1.05
C ILE A 6 7.62 3.17 -1.03
N ILE A 7 7.39 2.28 -2.01
CA ILE A 7 6.17 1.47 -2.08
C ILE A 7 6.03 0.60 -0.83
N ARG A 8 7.11 -0.07 -0.41
CA ARG A 8 7.12 -0.90 0.82
C ARG A 8 6.83 -0.09 2.08
N ILE A 9 7.45 1.08 2.24
CA ILE A 9 7.22 1.95 3.40
C ILE A 9 5.77 2.43 3.41
N VAL A 10 5.27 2.97 2.30
CA VAL A 10 3.92 3.53 2.19
C VAL A 10 2.86 2.45 2.44
N ALA A 11 3.01 1.29 1.80
CA ALA A 11 2.12 0.15 2.02
C ALA A 11 2.14 -0.31 3.48
N GLY A 12 3.33 -0.43 4.09
CA GLY A 12 3.48 -0.78 5.49
C GLY A 12 2.78 0.22 6.42
N THR A 13 2.97 1.52 6.22
CA THR A 13 2.30 2.56 7.02
C THR A 13 0.78 2.53 6.87
N LEU A 14 0.25 2.30 5.67
CA LEU A 14 -1.20 2.20 5.43
C LEU A 14 -1.80 0.98 6.14
N VAL A 15 -1.12 -0.17 6.09
CA VAL A 15 -1.55 -1.40 6.76
C VAL A 15 -1.53 -1.22 8.28
N LEU A 16 -0.48 -0.60 8.82
CA LEU A 16 -0.32 -0.38 10.26
C LEU A 16 -1.38 0.61 10.77
N THR A 17 -1.61 1.69 10.03
CA THR A 17 -2.67 2.67 10.34
C THR A 17 -4.06 2.03 10.28
N GLY A 18 -4.35 1.26 9.23
CA GLY A 18 -5.63 0.57 9.08
C GLY A 18 -5.89 -0.47 10.18
N THR A 19 -4.86 -1.21 10.59
CA THR A 19 -4.94 -2.18 11.69
C THR A 19 -5.19 -1.48 13.04
N ILE A 20 -4.47 -0.38 13.31
CA ILE A 20 -4.69 0.41 14.54
C ILE A 20 -6.12 0.96 14.58
N LEU A 21 -6.61 1.53 13.48
CA LEU A 21 -7.99 2.03 13.40
C LEU A 21 -9.04 0.91 13.51
N ALA A 22 -8.73 -0.28 13.02
CA ALA A 22 -9.59 -1.45 13.20
C ALA A 22 -9.74 -1.83 14.67
N TYR A 23 -8.66 -1.70 15.43
CA TYR A 23 -8.68 -1.96 16.87
C TYR A 23 -9.36 -0.83 17.66
N LEU A 24 -9.10 0.44 17.33
CA LEU A 24 -9.56 1.60 18.11
C LEU A 24 -10.99 2.05 17.78
N VAL A 25 -11.46 1.88 16.54
CA VAL A 25 -12.74 2.42 16.07
C VAL A 25 -13.74 1.31 15.77
N SER A 26 -13.41 0.41 14.83
CA SER A 26 -14.29 -0.68 14.42
C SER A 26 -13.56 -1.64 13.48
N ALA A 27 -13.84 -2.94 13.58
CA ALA A 27 -13.29 -3.98 12.72
C ALA A 27 -13.51 -3.72 11.21
N GLY A 28 -14.46 -2.87 10.82
CA GLY A 28 -14.67 -2.47 9.42
C GLY A 28 -13.43 -1.80 8.77
N TRP A 29 -12.52 -1.24 9.56
CA TRP A 29 -11.28 -0.67 9.06
C TRP A 29 -10.27 -1.71 8.53
N LEU A 30 -10.49 -3.01 8.78
CA LEU A 30 -9.71 -4.09 8.15
C LEU A 30 -9.85 -4.13 6.62
N LEU A 31 -10.89 -3.52 6.06
CA LEU A 31 -11.05 -3.36 4.61
C LEU A 31 -9.90 -2.56 3.98
N LEU A 32 -9.33 -1.60 4.70
CA LEU A 32 -8.22 -0.77 4.23
C LEU A 32 -6.90 -1.56 4.08
N PRO A 33 -6.38 -2.27 5.11
CA PRO A 33 -5.23 -3.16 4.96
C PRO A 33 -5.51 -4.32 4.00
N ALA A 34 -6.74 -4.85 3.94
CA ALA A 34 -7.10 -5.88 2.97
C ALA A 34 -7.01 -5.37 1.52
N PHE A 35 -7.52 -4.17 1.24
CA PHE A 35 -7.39 -3.53 -0.07
C PHE A 35 -5.93 -3.31 -0.46
N VAL A 36 -5.11 -2.78 0.47
CA VAL A 36 -3.68 -2.56 0.23
C VAL A 36 -2.97 -3.90 -0.05
N ALA A 37 -3.28 -4.95 0.71
CA ALA A 37 -2.70 -6.28 0.52
C ALA A 37 -3.06 -6.89 -0.85
N ILE A 38 -4.33 -6.82 -1.27
CA ILE A 38 -4.77 -7.30 -2.60
C ILE A 38 -4.00 -6.59 -3.71
N ASN A 39 -3.85 -5.26 -3.62
CA ASN A 39 -3.10 -4.49 -4.61
C ASN A 39 -1.59 -4.83 -4.62
N LEU A 40 -0.99 -5.10 -3.46
CA LEU A 40 0.41 -5.53 -3.36
C LEU A 40 0.62 -6.92 -3.98
N ILE A 41 -0.28 -7.86 -3.68
CA ILE A 41 -0.25 -9.22 -4.21
C ILE A 41 -0.41 -9.15 -5.73
N GLN A 42 -1.43 -8.45 -6.23
CA GLN A 42 -1.64 -8.27 -7.68
C GLN A 42 -0.41 -7.65 -8.35
N SER A 43 0.19 -6.62 -7.74
CA SER A 43 1.41 -5.98 -8.26
C SER A 43 2.60 -6.94 -8.30
N SER A 44 2.69 -7.92 -7.40
CA SER A 44 3.79 -8.89 -7.38
C SER A 44 3.75 -9.82 -8.60
N PHE A 45 2.54 -10.12 -9.11
CA PHE A 45 2.35 -10.96 -10.31
C PHE A 45 2.31 -10.15 -11.61
N THR A 46 1.66 -8.99 -11.61
CA THR A 46 1.39 -8.21 -12.84
C THR A 46 2.36 -7.06 -13.06
N LYS A 47 3.24 -6.75 -12.09
CA LYS A 47 4.07 -5.52 -12.04
C LYS A 47 3.27 -4.22 -12.19
N PHE A 48 1.94 -4.28 -12.00
CA PHE A 48 1.07 -3.13 -12.09
C PHE A 48 0.77 -2.64 -10.67
N CYS A 49 1.58 -1.69 -10.18
CA CYS A 49 1.31 -1.00 -8.93
C CYS A 49 0.82 0.42 -9.23
N PRO A 50 -0.39 0.82 -8.79
CA PRO A 50 -0.86 2.20 -8.96
C PRO A 50 0.10 3.21 -8.31
N LEU A 51 0.73 2.83 -7.19
CA LEU A 51 1.70 3.66 -6.50
C LEU A 51 3.00 3.82 -7.32
N GLU A 52 3.44 2.77 -8.03
CA GLU A 52 4.57 2.89 -8.95
C GLU A 52 4.25 3.80 -10.13
N LEU A 53 3.01 3.76 -10.64
CA LEU A 53 2.55 4.61 -11.73
C LEU A 53 2.50 6.09 -11.32
N ILE A 54 2.11 6.37 -10.07
CA ILE A 54 2.16 7.71 -9.46
C ILE A 54 3.62 8.16 -9.29
N LEU A 55 4.50 7.34 -8.73
CA LEU A 55 5.91 7.67 -8.56
C LEU A 55 6.62 7.90 -9.91
N LYS A 56 6.25 7.13 -10.94
CA LYS A 56 6.73 7.30 -12.31
C LYS A 56 6.26 8.62 -12.92
N LYS A 57 5.00 9.03 -12.67
CA LYS A 57 4.49 10.36 -13.06
C LYS A 57 5.19 11.51 -12.32
N LEU A 58 5.58 11.30 -11.07
CA LEU A 58 6.32 12.27 -10.25
C LEU A 58 7.83 12.29 -10.52
N ASN A 59 8.31 11.55 -11.54
CA ASN A 59 9.72 11.46 -11.92
C ASN A 59 10.68 10.97 -10.81
N ILE A 60 10.16 10.26 -9.79
CA ILE A 60 10.97 9.74 -8.69
C ILE A 60 11.64 8.43 -9.15
N LYS A 61 12.99 8.42 -9.19
CA LYS A 61 13.83 7.27 -9.56
C LYS A 61 14.16 6.35 -8.38
#